data_AF-A0ABD6END1-F1
#
_entry.id   AF-A0ABD6END1-F1
#
_cell.length_a   1.000
_cell.length_b   1.000
_cell.length_c   1.000
_cell.angle_alpha   90.00
_cell.angle_beta   90.00
_cell.angle_gamma   90.00
#
_symmetry.space_group_name_H-M   'P 1'
#
loop_
_entity.id
_entity.type
_entity.pdbx_description
1 polymer ?
#
loop_
_entity_poly.entity_id
_entity_poly.type
_entity_poly.pdbx_seq_one_letter_code
_entity_poly.pdbx_strand_id
1 'polypeptide(L)'
;MECLAVEMREKGLNNIRFTTIYPYFVRTPMILEKKMRPTSALVPFMSVSRCSNEVVDAILKEKTTAFIPSYIATFAMLKWLLSNGMLRAARDFMNCRYEPFSKSSTNETRKESESFSLHKMTDYFQSPHFSWFIIIPAALLVNFITWYKVELLPLAHLGVFGSLIYYVGVTRPALAVLFNLFALIAHLSEAIYSLHLCNRLDFSQVCTFKWFIQTFLLGFPSLRLLQQRTTKLN
;
A
#
# COMPACT_ATOMS: atom_id res chain seq x y z
N MET A 1 19.52 25.36 -0.12
CA MET A 1 19.53 25.85 -1.51
C MET A 1 18.48 26.92 -1.75
N GLU A 2 17.27 26.81 -1.20
CA GLU A 2 16.23 27.85 -1.37
C GLU A 2 16.67 29.22 -0.84
N CYS A 3 17.30 29.29 0.34
CA CYS A 3 17.84 30.55 0.87
C CYS A 3 18.84 31.22 -0.10
N LEU A 4 19.71 30.44 -0.74
CA LEU A 4 20.69 30.94 -1.71
C LEU A 4 19.99 31.44 -2.99
N ALA A 5 18.97 30.72 -3.45
CA ALA A 5 18.17 31.14 -4.60
C ALA A 5 17.44 32.47 -4.33
N VAL A 6 16.92 32.66 -3.12
CA VAL A 6 16.31 33.92 -2.67
C VAL A 6 17.34 35.03 -2.61
N GLU A 7 18.52 34.79 -2.00
CA GLU A 7 19.60 35.78 -1.90
C GLU A 7 20.05 36.28 -3.29
N MET A 8 20.23 35.38 -4.26
CA MET A 8 20.64 35.75 -5.62
C MET A 8 19.55 36.55 -6.35
N ARG A 9 18.29 36.24 -6.09
CA ARG A 9 17.15 37.00 -6.61
C ARG A 9 17.12 38.42 -6.03
N GLU A 10 17.36 38.58 -4.73
CA GLU A 10 17.42 39.90 -4.08
C GLU A 10 18.59 40.75 -4.60
N LYS A 11 19.70 40.12 -5.00
CA LYS A 11 20.83 40.78 -5.68
C LYS A 11 20.57 41.11 -7.16
N GLY A 12 19.38 40.85 -7.68
CA GLY A 12 19.00 41.11 -9.08
C GLY A 12 19.54 40.09 -10.09
N LEU A 13 20.16 38.98 -9.64
CA LEU A 13 20.76 37.95 -10.48
C LEU A 13 19.71 36.90 -10.90
N ASN A 14 18.67 37.34 -11.62
CA ASN A 14 17.53 36.49 -12.00
C ASN A 14 17.83 35.41 -13.05
N ASN A 15 18.96 35.53 -13.75
CA ASN A 15 19.39 34.59 -14.79
C ASN A 15 20.07 33.32 -14.23
N ILE A 16 20.33 33.26 -12.93
CA ILE A 16 20.95 32.11 -12.29
C ILE A 16 19.84 31.23 -11.69
N ARG A 17 19.71 30.01 -12.19
CA ARG A 17 18.74 29.02 -11.71
C ARG A 17 19.41 28.00 -10.80
N PHE A 18 18.69 27.58 -9.77
CA PHE A 18 19.13 26.57 -8.82
C PHE A 18 18.18 25.38 -8.82
N THR A 19 18.75 24.17 -8.92
CA THR A 19 18.00 22.92 -8.87
C THR A 19 18.56 22.04 -7.75
N THR A 20 17.72 21.70 -6.78
CA THR A 20 18.10 20.79 -5.68
C THR A 20 17.67 19.37 -6.01
N ILE A 21 18.63 18.45 -6.10
CA ILE A 21 18.39 17.04 -6.45
C ILE A 21 18.39 16.18 -5.17
N TYR A 22 17.36 15.34 -5.03
CA TYR A 22 17.25 14.33 -3.98
C TYR A 22 17.22 12.94 -4.62
N PRO A 23 18.38 12.34 -4.91
CA PRO A 23 18.43 11.01 -5.48
C PRO A 23 18.21 9.96 -4.40
N TYR A 24 17.40 8.96 -4.72
CA TYR A 24 17.40 7.69 -4.03
C TYR A 24 18.73 6.97 -4.27
N PHE A 25 18.93 5.84 -3.61
CA PHE A 25 20.13 5.05 -3.80
C PHE A 25 20.37 4.68 -5.26
N VAL A 26 21.58 5.02 -5.73
CA VAL A 26 22.07 4.77 -7.09
C VAL A 26 23.22 3.77 -7.05
N ARG A 27 23.27 2.86 -8.03
CA ARG A 27 24.34 1.86 -8.23
C ARG A 27 25.65 2.48 -8.71
N THR A 28 26.27 3.33 -7.90
CA THR A 28 27.61 3.86 -8.22
C THR A 28 28.70 2.84 -7.84
N PRO A 29 29.85 2.83 -8.55
CA PRO A 29 30.99 1.99 -8.19
C PRO A 29 31.40 2.16 -6.72
N MET A 30 31.40 3.40 -6.21
CA MET A 30 31.70 3.71 -4.81
C MET A 30 30.77 3.02 -3.79
N ILE A 31 29.48 2.90 -4.10
CA ILE A 31 28.51 2.22 -3.22
C ILE A 31 28.67 0.69 -3.31
N LEU A 32 28.94 0.18 -4.52
CA LEU A 32 29.14 -1.24 -4.77
C LEU A 32 30.44 -1.77 -4.14
N GLU A 33 31.53 -1.00 -4.19
CA GLU A 33 32.81 -1.31 -3.56
C GLU A 33 32.69 -1.41 -2.04
N LYS A 34 31.89 -0.53 -1.42
CA LYS A 34 31.54 -0.59 0.01
C LYS A 34 30.54 -1.70 0.36
N LYS A 35 30.14 -2.52 -0.62
CA LYS A 35 29.14 -3.60 -0.48
C LYS A 35 27.83 -3.15 0.16
N MET A 36 27.47 -1.88 0.01
CA MET A 36 26.19 -1.38 0.48
C MET A 36 25.16 -1.69 -0.59
N ARG A 37 24.17 -2.53 -0.25
CA ARG A 37 23.00 -2.78 -1.10
C ARG A 37 21.78 -2.36 -0.32
N PRO A 38 21.34 -1.10 -0.46
CA PRO A 38 20.10 -0.65 0.14
C PRO A 38 18.96 -1.47 -0.47
N THR A 39 18.34 -2.30 0.34
CA THR A 39 17.19 -3.10 -0.05
C THR A 39 15.93 -2.42 0.46
N SER A 40 14.94 -2.30 -0.40
CA SER A 40 13.56 -1.97 -0.03
C SER A 40 12.64 -2.89 -0.80
N ALA A 41 11.55 -3.31 -0.17
CA ALA A 41 10.49 -4.08 -0.82
C ALA A 41 9.72 -3.24 -1.87
N LEU A 42 9.75 -1.91 -1.75
CA LEU A 42 8.94 -0.99 -2.56
C LEU A 42 9.77 -0.13 -3.51
N VAL A 43 10.98 0.27 -3.11
CA VAL A 43 11.81 1.19 -3.91
C VAL A 43 13.04 0.44 -4.44
N PRO A 44 13.11 0.16 -5.76
CA PRO A 44 14.24 -0.55 -6.33
C PRO A 44 15.50 0.31 -6.32
N PHE A 45 16.65 -0.35 -6.19
CA PHE A 45 17.95 0.29 -6.34
C PHE A 45 18.11 0.82 -7.77
N MET A 46 18.47 2.10 -7.93
CA MET A 46 18.45 2.79 -9.22
C MET A 46 19.77 2.61 -10.00
N SER A 47 19.70 2.57 -11.34
CA SER A 47 20.89 2.63 -12.20
C SER A 47 21.44 4.06 -12.36
N VAL A 48 22.75 4.20 -12.53
CA VAL A 48 23.41 5.50 -12.74
C VAL A 48 22.84 6.24 -13.96
N SER A 49 22.68 5.56 -15.09
CA SER A 49 22.17 6.15 -16.34
C SER A 49 20.78 6.77 -16.18
N ARG A 50 19.86 6.04 -15.53
CA ARG A 50 18.52 6.57 -15.23
C ARG A 50 18.58 7.79 -14.31
N CYS A 51 19.36 7.70 -13.22
CA CYS A 51 19.50 8.82 -12.30
C CYS A 51 20.08 10.05 -13.02
N SER A 52 21.14 9.90 -13.83
CA SER A 52 21.75 11.00 -14.55
C SER A 52 20.79 11.63 -15.57
N ASN A 53 20.02 10.83 -16.29
CA ASN A 53 19.02 11.33 -17.24
C ASN A 53 17.92 12.14 -16.53
N GLU A 54 17.41 11.65 -15.39
CA GLU A 54 16.40 12.38 -14.60
C GLU A 54 16.98 13.66 -13.96
N VAL A 55 18.26 13.66 -13.58
CA VAL A 55 18.96 14.88 -13.10
C VAL A 55 19.07 15.91 -14.21
N VAL A 56 19.55 15.50 -15.39
CA VAL A 56 19.69 16.40 -16.55
C VAL A 56 18.33 16.96 -16.95
N ASP A 57 17.28 16.12 -16.99
CA ASP A 57 15.91 16.58 -17.26
C ASP A 57 15.42 17.61 -16.24
N ALA A 58 15.73 17.41 -14.95
CA ALA A 58 15.35 18.36 -13.91
C ALA A 58 16.06 19.71 -14.05
N ILE A 59 17.33 19.70 -14.45
CA ILE A 59 18.12 20.92 -14.70
C ILE A 59 17.60 21.66 -15.94
N LEU A 60 17.39 20.94 -17.05
CA LEU A 60 16.90 21.52 -18.31
C LEU A 60 15.49 22.12 -18.16
N LYS A 61 14.68 21.59 -17.26
CA LYS A 61 13.34 22.11 -16.93
C LYS A 61 13.34 23.17 -15.83
N GLU A 62 14.53 23.63 -15.39
CA GLU A 62 14.70 24.63 -14.33
C GLU A 62 13.90 24.31 -13.04
N LYS A 63 13.79 23.03 -12.66
CA LYS A 63 13.05 22.64 -11.44
C LYS A 63 13.78 23.18 -10.22
N THR A 64 13.06 23.72 -9.23
CA THR A 64 13.66 24.17 -7.96
C THR A 64 14.09 23.01 -7.07
N THR A 65 13.27 21.95 -7.03
CA THR A 65 13.53 20.69 -6.32
C THR A 65 13.12 19.50 -7.19
N ALA A 66 13.89 18.41 -7.13
CA ALA A 66 13.57 17.17 -7.83
C ALA A 66 13.95 15.94 -7.00
N PHE A 67 12.96 15.12 -6.67
CA PHE A 67 13.15 13.79 -6.11
C PHE A 67 13.34 12.79 -7.25
N ILE A 68 14.34 11.91 -7.13
CA ILE A 68 14.68 10.93 -8.16
C ILE A 68 14.71 9.56 -7.50
N PRO A 69 13.73 8.66 -7.77
CA PRO A 69 12.60 8.82 -8.68
C PRO A 69 11.49 9.70 -8.08
N SER A 70 10.70 10.34 -8.93
CA SER A 70 9.70 11.35 -8.55
C SER A 70 8.65 10.86 -7.54
N TYR A 71 8.27 9.58 -7.57
CA TYR A 71 7.31 9.02 -6.62
C TYR A 71 7.83 8.98 -5.17
N ILE A 72 9.13 9.16 -4.92
CA ILE A 72 9.63 9.30 -3.54
C ILE A 72 9.14 10.59 -2.89
N ALA A 73 8.82 11.62 -3.69
CA ALA A 73 8.23 12.85 -3.16
C ALA A 73 6.93 12.58 -2.40
N THR A 74 6.10 11.63 -2.84
CA THR A 74 4.84 11.31 -2.15
C THR A 74 5.09 10.68 -0.79
N PHE A 75 6.05 9.75 -0.68
CA PHE A 75 6.49 9.20 0.61
C PHE A 75 7.11 10.28 1.51
N ALA A 76 7.89 11.19 0.94
CA ALA A 76 8.50 12.29 1.68
C ALA A 76 7.48 13.29 2.23
N MET A 77 6.35 13.50 1.54
CA MET A 77 5.23 14.31 2.05
C MET A 77 4.39 13.52 3.07
N LEU A 78 4.13 12.24 2.80
CA LEU A 78 3.35 11.37 3.71
C LEU A 78 4.02 11.19 5.07
N LYS A 79 5.36 11.27 5.14
CA LYS A 79 6.10 11.17 6.41
C LYS A 79 5.65 12.21 7.45
N TRP A 80 5.10 13.36 7.02
CA TRP A 80 4.60 14.39 7.94
C TRP A 80 3.32 14.00 8.66
N LEU A 81 2.56 13.03 8.12
CA LEU A 81 1.37 12.47 8.76
C LEU A 81 1.68 11.31 9.71
N LEU A 82 2.91 10.79 9.70
CA LEU A 82 3.31 9.60 10.44
C LEU A 82 4.11 9.98 11.69
N SER A 83 3.76 9.40 12.83
CA SER A 83 4.57 9.52 14.06
C SER A 83 5.91 8.77 13.90
N ASN A 84 6.90 9.10 14.73
CA ASN A 84 8.20 8.42 14.72
C ASN A 84 8.08 6.89 14.92
N GLY A 85 7.11 6.44 15.72
CA GLY A 85 6.84 5.01 15.91
C GLY A 85 6.30 4.37 14.63
N MET A 86 5.33 5.01 13.97
CA MET A 86 4.80 4.57 12.69
C MET A 86 5.85 4.58 11.59
N LEU A 87 6.74 5.57 11.56
CA LEU A 87 7.85 5.62 10.60
C LEU A 87 8.83 4.46 10.77
N ARG A 88 9.12 4.05 12.01
CA ARG A 88 9.94 2.86 12.30
C ARG A 88 9.24 1.59 11.82
N ALA A 89 7.97 1.40 12.20
CA ALA A 89 7.18 0.26 11.75
C ALA A 89 7.04 0.21 10.22
N ALA A 90 6.83 1.37 9.57
CA ALA A 90 6.77 1.49 8.12
C ALA A 90 8.12 1.17 7.47
N ARG A 91 9.24 1.62 8.04
CA ARG A 91 10.58 1.27 7.56
C ARG A 91 10.81 -0.25 7.62
N ASP A 92 10.41 -0.88 8.73
CA ASP A 92 10.50 -2.32 8.92
C ASP A 92 9.59 -3.08 7.94
N PHE A 93 8.36 -2.58 7.73
CA PHE A 93 7.42 -3.08 6.73
C PHE A 93 7.98 -3.00 5.30
N MET A 94 8.58 -1.88 4.95
CA MET A 94 9.22 -1.69 3.63
C MET A 94 10.56 -2.45 3.52
N ASN A 95 10.99 -3.13 4.59
CA ASN A 95 12.29 -3.80 4.71
C ASN A 95 13.46 -2.92 4.23
N CYS A 96 13.39 -1.62 4.56
CA CYS A 96 14.37 -0.62 4.15
C CYS A 96 15.66 -0.80 4.99
N ARG A 97 16.61 -1.56 4.46
CA ARG A 97 17.91 -1.83 5.11
C ARG A 97 19.04 -1.08 4.41
N TYR A 98 20.01 -0.62 5.21
CA TYR A 98 21.13 0.21 4.77
C TYR A 98 22.49 -0.42 5.14
N GLU A 99 22.48 -1.61 5.71
CA GLU A 99 23.68 -2.23 6.29
C GLU A 99 24.59 -2.79 5.18
N PRO A 100 25.93 -2.66 5.35
CA PRO A 100 26.89 -3.22 4.42
C PRO A 100 26.86 -4.75 4.48
N PHE A 101 26.98 -5.39 3.32
CA PHE A 101 27.02 -6.85 3.22
C PHE A 101 28.36 -7.37 3.81
N SER A 102 28.35 -7.83 5.07
CA SER A 102 29.50 -8.49 5.69
C SER A 102 29.76 -9.87 5.04
N LYS A 103 31.00 -10.39 5.11
CA LYS A 103 31.30 -11.76 4.67
C LYS A 103 30.83 -12.82 5.69
N SER A 104 30.62 -12.48 6.97
CA SER A 104 30.02 -13.41 7.97
C SER A 104 28.56 -13.71 7.66
N SER A 105 27.87 -12.72 7.07
CA SER A 105 26.53 -12.82 6.52
C SER A 105 26.44 -13.77 5.30
N THR A 106 27.54 -14.29 4.74
CA THR A 106 27.41 -15.30 3.67
C THR A 106 26.92 -16.65 4.19
N ASN A 107 27.04 -16.93 5.49
CA ASN A 107 26.47 -18.14 6.11
C ASN A 107 25.23 -17.80 6.93
N GLU A 108 25.22 -16.69 7.66
CA GLU A 108 24.05 -16.24 8.41
C GLU A 108 23.00 -15.62 7.49
N THR A 109 23.33 -14.68 6.61
CA THR A 109 22.39 -14.17 5.59
C THR A 109 22.16 -15.16 4.47
N ARG A 110 22.98 -16.19 4.23
CA ARG A 110 22.52 -17.34 3.41
C ARG A 110 21.52 -18.18 4.17
N LYS A 111 21.68 -18.44 5.47
CA LYS A 111 20.63 -19.08 6.29
C LYS A 111 19.40 -18.22 6.50
N GLU A 112 19.55 -16.90 6.54
CA GLU A 112 18.49 -15.92 6.81
C GLU A 112 17.83 -15.49 5.50
N SER A 113 18.53 -15.47 4.36
CA SER A 113 17.94 -15.35 3.03
C SER A 113 17.46 -16.69 2.49
N GLU A 114 18.04 -17.83 2.86
CA GLU A 114 17.43 -19.15 2.66
C GLU A 114 16.20 -19.25 3.57
N SER A 115 16.23 -18.93 4.87
CA SER A 115 15.04 -18.96 5.73
C SER A 115 13.99 -17.92 5.35
N PHE A 116 14.38 -16.69 4.98
CA PHE A 116 13.48 -15.65 4.48
C PHE A 116 12.98 -15.97 3.07
N SER A 117 13.80 -16.59 2.20
CA SER A 117 13.30 -17.10 0.91
C SER A 117 12.43 -18.34 1.09
N LEU A 118 12.68 -19.17 2.10
CA LEU A 118 11.86 -20.31 2.51
C LEU A 118 10.52 -19.80 3.06
N HIS A 119 10.52 -18.75 3.88
CA HIS A 119 9.34 -18.02 4.35
C HIS A 119 8.60 -17.32 3.21
N LYS A 120 9.33 -16.74 2.27
CA LYS A 120 8.76 -16.12 1.05
C LYS A 120 8.24 -17.18 0.07
N MET A 121 8.73 -18.42 0.15
CA MET A 121 8.22 -19.59 -0.56
C MET A 121 7.01 -20.23 0.13
N THR A 122 6.71 -19.89 1.40
CA THR A 122 5.51 -20.34 2.13
C THR A 122 4.35 -19.33 2.09
N ASP A 123 4.59 -18.09 1.63
CA ASP A 123 3.55 -17.09 1.41
C ASP A 123 2.48 -17.63 0.45
N TYR A 124 1.25 -17.66 0.92
CA TYR A 124 0.10 -18.11 0.15
C TYR A 124 -0.90 -16.99 0.01
N PHE A 125 -1.22 -16.61 -1.22
CA PHE A 125 -2.27 -15.65 -1.52
C PHE A 125 -3.14 -16.16 -2.66
N GLN A 126 -4.44 -16.15 -2.45
CA GLN A 126 -5.42 -16.56 -3.46
C GLN A 126 -6.57 -15.56 -3.47
N SER A 127 -6.96 -15.13 -4.67
CA SER A 127 -8.12 -14.28 -4.86
C SER A 127 -9.40 -15.12 -5.01
N PRO A 128 -10.53 -14.68 -4.44
CA PRO A 128 -11.85 -15.23 -4.73
C PRO A 128 -12.17 -15.16 -6.22
N HIS A 129 -13.13 -15.96 -6.64
CA HIS A 129 -13.66 -15.89 -8.01
C HIS A 129 -14.12 -14.45 -8.33
N PHE A 130 -13.91 -14.02 -9.58
CA PHE A 130 -14.16 -12.65 -10.03
C PHE A 130 -15.60 -12.18 -9.76
N SER A 131 -16.58 -13.08 -9.77
CA SER A 131 -17.97 -12.77 -9.44
C SER A 131 -18.14 -12.09 -8.08
N TRP A 132 -17.33 -12.43 -7.08
CA TRP A 132 -17.40 -11.82 -5.74
C TRP A 132 -17.00 -10.35 -5.73
N PHE A 133 -16.09 -9.94 -6.64
CA PHE A 133 -15.70 -8.54 -6.81
C PHE A 133 -16.81 -7.69 -7.43
N ILE A 134 -17.85 -8.31 -7.99
CA ILE A 134 -19.03 -7.61 -8.49
C ILE A 134 -20.15 -7.68 -7.45
N ILE A 135 -20.44 -8.88 -6.95
CA ILE A 135 -21.58 -9.12 -6.06
C ILE A 135 -21.46 -8.35 -4.75
N ILE A 136 -20.30 -8.40 -4.08
CA ILE A 136 -20.14 -7.78 -2.75
C ILE A 136 -20.17 -6.26 -2.83
N PRO A 137 -19.38 -5.60 -3.71
CA PRO A 137 -19.46 -4.15 -3.84
C PRO A 137 -20.84 -3.67 -4.32
N ALA A 138 -21.50 -4.40 -5.23
CA ALA A 138 -22.86 -4.05 -5.65
C ALA A 138 -23.86 -4.17 -4.49
N ALA A 139 -23.78 -5.21 -3.66
CA ALA A 139 -24.64 -5.37 -2.50
C ALA A 139 -24.42 -4.27 -1.45
N LEU A 140 -23.16 -3.92 -1.15
CA LEU A 140 -22.82 -2.82 -0.25
C LEU A 140 -23.31 -1.48 -0.81
N LEU A 141 -23.19 -1.25 -2.12
CA LEU A 141 -23.67 -0.05 -2.79
C LEU A 141 -25.20 0.05 -2.72
N VAL A 142 -25.92 -1.04 -2.99
CA VAL A 142 -27.38 -1.08 -2.85
C VAL A 142 -27.78 -0.75 -1.41
N ASN A 143 -27.10 -1.32 -0.42
CA ASN A 143 -27.37 -1.04 1.00
C ASN A 143 -27.14 0.44 1.34
N PHE A 144 -26.06 1.03 0.85
CA PHE A 144 -25.76 2.45 1.03
C PHE A 144 -26.80 3.36 0.36
N ILE A 145 -27.14 3.09 -0.90
CA ILE A 145 -28.13 3.88 -1.65
C ILE A 145 -29.51 3.75 -1.00
N THR A 146 -29.87 2.58 -0.46
CA THR A 146 -31.13 2.36 0.26
C THR A 146 -31.27 3.31 1.45
N TRP A 147 -30.18 3.57 2.17
CA TRP A 147 -30.16 4.55 3.26
C TRP A 147 -30.11 6.01 2.77
N TYR A 148 -29.30 6.30 1.75
CA TYR A 148 -29.07 7.67 1.27
C TYR A 148 -30.25 8.22 0.45
N LYS A 149 -30.63 7.52 -0.62
CA LYS A 149 -31.76 7.86 -1.50
C LYS A 149 -32.16 6.65 -2.35
N VAL A 150 -33.16 5.91 -1.87
CA VAL A 150 -33.58 4.62 -2.46
C VAL A 150 -34.10 4.73 -3.91
N GLU A 151 -34.62 5.89 -4.31
CA GLU A 151 -35.13 6.15 -5.67
C GLU A 151 -34.06 6.08 -6.77
N LEU A 152 -32.77 6.16 -6.41
CA LEU A 152 -31.67 5.99 -7.36
C LEU A 152 -31.53 4.54 -7.85
N LEU A 153 -32.13 3.58 -7.15
CA LEU A 153 -32.11 2.18 -7.57
C LEU A 153 -33.20 1.92 -8.63
N PRO A 154 -32.95 1.00 -9.58
CA PRO A 154 -33.93 0.58 -10.57
C PRO A 154 -34.99 -0.35 -9.96
N LEU A 155 -35.75 0.14 -8.96
CA LEU A 155 -36.65 -0.65 -8.12
C LEU A 155 -37.69 -1.44 -8.93
N ALA A 156 -38.19 -0.87 -10.03
CA ALA A 156 -39.16 -1.52 -10.92
C ALA A 156 -38.62 -2.80 -11.58
N HIS A 157 -37.33 -2.88 -11.85
CA HIS A 157 -36.68 -4.04 -12.46
C HIS A 157 -36.31 -5.13 -11.44
N LEU A 158 -36.34 -4.82 -10.14
CA LEU A 158 -35.95 -5.74 -9.05
C LEU A 158 -37.15 -6.54 -8.50
N GLY A 159 -38.36 -6.29 -8.98
CA GLY A 159 -39.58 -7.01 -8.57
C GLY A 159 -39.82 -6.93 -7.06
N VAL A 160 -40.08 -8.09 -6.43
CA VAL A 160 -40.35 -8.18 -4.97
C VAL A 160 -39.20 -7.62 -4.13
N PHE A 161 -37.95 -7.81 -4.56
CA PHE A 161 -36.79 -7.24 -3.86
C PHE A 161 -36.79 -5.71 -3.92
N GLY A 162 -37.23 -5.12 -5.05
CA GLY A 162 -37.38 -3.68 -5.19
C GLY A 162 -38.40 -3.11 -4.20
N SER A 163 -39.56 -3.76 -4.04
CA SER A 163 -40.56 -3.35 -3.05
C SER A 163 -40.06 -3.45 -1.62
N LEU A 164 -39.30 -4.51 -1.28
CA LEU A 164 -38.69 -4.68 0.04
C LEU A 164 -37.65 -3.59 0.32
N ILE A 165 -36.75 -3.33 -0.62
CA ILE A 165 -35.71 -2.30 -0.51
C ILE A 165 -36.36 -0.92 -0.34
N TYR A 166 -37.40 -0.61 -1.11
CA TYR A 166 -38.16 0.62 -0.98
C TYR A 166 -38.81 0.77 0.40
N TYR A 167 -39.46 -0.29 0.89
CA TYR A 167 -40.07 -0.30 2.22
C TYR A 167 -39.02 -0.07 3.33
N VAL A 168 -37.85 -0.70 3.22
CA VAL A 168 -36.76 -0.49 4.17
C VAL A 168 -36.22 0.95 4.09
N GLY A 169 -35.99 1.49 2.90
CA GLY A 169 -35.46 2.84 2.71
C GLY A 169 -36.41 3.95 3.13
N VAL A 170 -37.71 3.82 2.86
CA VAL A 170 -38.70 4.88 3.12
C VAL A 170 -39.40 4.70 4.46
N THR A 171 -39.87 3.49 4.76
CA THR A 171 -40.71 3.25 5.94
C THR A 171 -39.89 2.92 7.19
N ARG A 172 -38.71 2.32 7.04
CA ARG A 172 -37.86 1.89 8.16
C ARG A 172 -36.37 2.25 7.96
N PRO A 173 -36.01 3.54 7.76
CA PRO A 173 -34.64 3.95 7.43
C PRO A 173 -33.61 3.56 8.52
N ALA A 174 -34.04 3.42 9.78
CA ALA A 174 -33.19 2.91 10.85
C ALA A 174 -32.66 1.50 10.58
N LEU A 175 -33.43 0.65 9.89
CA LEU A 175 -32.96 -0.68 9.48
C LEU A 175 -31.88 -0.57 8.40
N ALA A 176 -32.01 0.38 7.47
CA ALA A 176 -30.97 0.63 6.47
C ALA A 176 -29.65 1.07 7.13
N VAL A 177 -29.71 1.96 8.13
CA VAL A 177 -28.52 2.33 8.95
C VAL A 177 -27.94 1.10 9.64
N LEU A 178 -28.77 0.30 10.30
CA LEU A 178 -28.35 -0.91 11.00
C LEU A 178 -27.64 -1.89 10.06
N PHE A 179 -28.18 -2.14 8.87
CA PHE A 179 -27.55 -3.02 7.88
C PHE A 179 -26.22 -2.48 7.36
N ASN A 180 -26.11 -1.16 7.12
CA ASN A 180 -24.84 -0.54 6.71
C ASN A 180 -23.77 -0.66 7.80
N LEU A 181 -24.14 -0.36 9.05
CA LEU A 181 -23.24 -0.51 10.20
C LEU A 181 -22.83 -1.97 10.41
N PHE A 182 -23.78 -2.89 10.34
CA PHE A 182 -23.51 -4.32 10.45
C PHE A 182 -22.53 -4.79 9.37
N ALA A 183 -22.76 -4.40 8.11
CA ALA A 183 -21.87 -4.77 7.00
C ALA A 183 -20.45 -4.22 7.20
N LEU A 184 -20.32 -2.96 7.64
CA LEU A 184 -19.02 -2.35 7.93
C LEU A 184 -18.29 -3.08 9.06
N ILE A 185 -18.99 -3.35 10.18
CA ILE A 185 -18.42 -4.06 11.33
C ILE A 185 -18.02 -5.48 10.95
N ALA A 186 -18.86 -6.19 10.19
CA ALA A 186 -18.58 -7.54 9.71
C ALA A 186 -17.29 -7.55 8.88
N HIS A 187 -17.19 -6.73 7.84
CA HIS A 187 -16.01 -6.65 6.98
C HIS A 187 -14.75 -6.23 7.75
N LEU A 188 -14.85 -5.27 8.67
CA LEU A 188 -13.73 -4.86 9.51
C LEU A 188 -13.29 -5.99 10.45
N SER A 189 -14.22 -6.68 11.09
CA SER A 189 -13.94 -7.80 11.99
C SER A 189 -13.28 -8.97 11.25
N GLU A 190 -13.76 -9.29 10.04
CA GLU A 190 -13.19 -10.33 9.18
C GLU A 190 -11.78 -9.95 8.71
N ALA A 191 -11.56 -8.68 8.35
CA ALA A 191 -10.25 -8.19 7.96
C ALA A 191 -9.25 -8.26 9.13
N ILE A 192 -9.65 -7.84 10.33
CA ILE A 192 -8.82 -7.96 11.55
C ILE A 192 -8.54 -9.43 11.86
N TYR A 193 -9.54 -10.30 11.75
CA TYR A 193 -9.35 -11.73 11.96
C TYR A 193 -8.39 -12.35 10.93
N SER A 194 -8.40 -11.87 9.68
CA SER A 194 -7.42 -12.29 8.66
C SER A 194 -5.98 -11.91 9.03
N LEU A 195 -5.75 -10.77 9.70
CA LEU A 195 -4.42 -10.41 10.23
C LEU A 195 -3.97 -11.41 11.28
N HIS A 196 -4.87 -11.78 12.20
CA HIS A 196 -4.58 -12.78 13.23
C HIS A 196 -4.21 -14.13 12.59
N LEU A 197 -4.95 -14.59 11.57
CA LEU A 197 -4.65 -15.83 10.86
C LEU A 197 -3.32 -15.77 10.11
N CYS A 198 -3.03 -14.66 9.42
CA CYS A 198 -1.77 -14.51 8.70
C CYS A 198 -0.57 -14.51 9.66
N ASN A 199 -0.70 -13.87 10.83
CA ASN A 199 0.33 -13.93 11.87
C ASN A 199 0.51 -15.36 12.42
N ARG A 200 -0.58 -16.12 12.60
CA ARG A 200 -0.49 -17.53 13.03
C ARG A 200 0.15 -18.46 11.99
N LEU A 201 0.05 -18.10 10.72
CA LEU A 201 0.66 -18.83 9.61
C LEU A 201 2.05 -18.31 9.26
N ASP A 202 2.57 -17.36 10.04
CA ASP A 202 3.88 -16.75 9.84
C ASP A 202 4.03 -16.19 8.41
N PHE A 203 2.94 -15.66 7.83
CA PHE A 203 2.98 -15.03 6.51
C PHE A 203 3.79 -13.73 6.52
N SER A 204 4.43 -13.42 5.40
CA SER A 204 5.12 -12.15 5.25
C SER A 204 4.13 -11.00 5.38
N GLN A 205 4.61 -9.86 5.88
CA GLN A 205 3.78 -8.68 6.11
C GLN A 205 3.12 -8.17 4.81
N VAL A 206 3.76 -8.36 3.65
CA VAL A 206 3.19 -8.03 2.33
C VAL A 206 2.02 -8.95 1.99
N CYS A 207 2.16 -10.26 2.24
CA CYS A 207 1.09 -11.23 2.05
C CYS A 207 -0.08 -10.97 3.02
N THR A 208 0.23 -10.71 4.28
CA THR A 208 -0.73 -10.30 5.33
C THR A 208 -1.52 -9.06 4.91
N PHE A 209 -0.85 -8.03 4.38
CA PHE A 209 -1.51 -6.81 3.92
C PHE A 209 -2.45 -7.07 2.72
N LYS A 210 -2.04 -7.93 1.77
CA LYS A 210 -2.92 -8.32 0.66
C LYS A 210 -4.17 -9.04 1.16
N TRP A 211 -4.03 -9.97 2.10
CA TRP A 211 -5.16 -10.66 2.73
C TRP A 211 -6.07 -9.70 3.48
N PHE A 212 -5.50 -8.75 4.23
CA PHE A 212 -6.27 -7.74 4.94
C PHE A 212 -7.12 -6.89 3.99
N ILE A 213 -6.52 -6.30 2.95
CA ILE A 213 -7.25 -5.45 1.99
C ILE A 213 -8.31 -6.25 1.24
N GLN A 214 -7.97 -7.44 0.74
CA GLN A 214 -8.93 -8.28 0.03
C GLN A 214 -10.11 -8.70 0.93
N THR A 215 -9.84 -9.04 2.18
CA THR A 215 -10.87 -9.42 3.15
C THR A 215 -11.70 -8.22 3.60
N PHE A 216 -11.11 -7.04 3.74
CA PHE A 216 -11.85 -5.83 4.03
C PHE A 216 -12.84 -5.48 2.90
N LEU A 217 -12.45 -5.66 1.64
CA LEU A 217 -13.29 -5.33 0.49
C LEU A 217 -14.35 -6.40 0.19
N LEU A 218 -13.99 -7.67 0.28
CA LEU A 218 -14.86 -8.78 -0.15
C LEU A 218 -15.54 -9.50 1.02
N GLY A 219 -15.00 -9.38 2.22
CA GLY A 219 -15.48 -10.07 3.41
C GLY A 219 -15.20 -11.58 3.39
N PHE A 220 -16.19 -12.35 3.85
CA PHE A 220 -16.14 -13.80 4.01
C PHE A 220 -15.59 -14.61 2.82
N PRO A 221 -15.79 -14.28 1.52
CA PRO A 221 -15.25 -15.08 0.42
C PRO A 221 -13.72 -15.09 0.41
N SER A 222 -13.09 -13.98 0.79
CA SER A 222 -11.65 -13.89 0.98
C SER A 222 -11.23 -14.67 2.23
N LEU A 223 -11.88 -14.40 3.36
CA LEU A 223 -11.51 -15.04 4.63
C LEU A 223 -11.61 -16.57 4.57
N ARG A 224 -12.62 -17.10 3.88
CA ARG A 224 -12.82 -18.55 3.69
C ARG A 224 -11.62 -19.22 3.01
N LEU A 225 -11.01 -18.57 2.02
CA LEU A 225 -9.83 -19.12 1.34
C LEU A 225 -8.63 -19.19 2.28
N LEU A 226 -8.45 -18.16 3.12
CA LEU A 226 -7.40 -18.14 4.13
C LEU A 226 -7.64 -19.22 5.21
N GLN A 227 -8.88 -19.37 5.68
CA GLN A 227 -9.24 -20.42 6.64
C GLN A 227 -9.00 -21.83 6.08
N GLN A 228 -9.34 -22.07 4.81
CA GLN A 228 -9.06 -23.34 4.14
C GLN A 228 -7.56 -23.66 4.05
N ARG A 229 -6.71 -22.64 4.02
CA ARG A 229 -5.26 -22.83 4.10
C ARG A 229 -4.84 -23.21 5.52
N THR A 230 -5.41 -22.57 6.54
CA THR A 230 -5.14 -22.90 7.95
C THR A 230 -5.54 -24.33 8.30
N THR A 231 -6.71 -24.79 7.85
CA THR A 231 -7.17 -26.16 8.16
C THR A 231 -6.38 -27.26 7.47
N LYS A 232 -5.71 -26.98 6.35
CA LYS A 232 -4.83 -27.94 5.66
C LYS A 232 -3.45 -28.09 6.30
N LEU A 233 -3.10 -27.22 7.25
CA LEU A 233 -1.79 -27.19 7.91
C LEU A 233 -1.84 -27.75 9.35
N ASN A 234 -3.04 -27.94 9.90
CA ASN A 234 -3.29 -28.64 11.18
C ASN A 234 -3.69 -30.09 10.91
#